data_AF-A0A1G1GC83-F1
#
_entry.id   AF-A0A1G1GC83-F1
#
_cell.length_a   1.000
_cell.length_b   1.000
_cell.length_c   1.000
_cell.angle_alpha   90.00
_cell.angle_beta   90.00
_cell.angle_gamma   90.00
#
_symmetry.space_group_name_H-M   'P 1'
#
loop_
_entity.id
_entity.type
_entity.pdbx_description
1 polymer ?
#
loop_
_entity_poly.entity_id
_entity_poly.type
_entity_poly.pdbx_seq_one_letter_code
_entity_poly.pdbx_strand_id
1 'polypeptide(L)'
;MNLNEKLCLNYCPFYKPSKNEELACVGFLIVERLIKKGRAVPFEKYSNKLDKAVDERLMQNICPVCSFYKNECDFIQKKEKSSPCGGFILLGHLLKANIFTIENIKEVC
;
A
#
# COMPACT_ATOMS: atom_id res chain seq x y z
N MET A 1 -8.32 19.00 1.91
CA MET A 1 -7.44 17.82 1.79
C MET A 1 -8.04 16.84 0.81
N ASN A 2 -7.33 16.54 -0.27
CA ASN A 2 -7.68 15.46 -1.19
C ASN A 2 -7.37 14.08 -0.55
N LEU A 3 -7.86 12.99 -1.14
CA LEU A 3 -7.64 11.63 -0.60
C LEU A 3 -6.14 11.27 -0.55
N ASN A 4 -5.36 11.69 -1.54
CA ASN A 4 -3.93 11.45 -1.62
C ASN A 4 -3.23 12.04 -0.38
N GLU A 5 -3.45 13.32 -0.06
CA GLU A 5 -2.88 13.97 1.11
C GLU A 5 -3.27 13.25 2.40
N LYS A 6 -4.54 12.83 2.56
CA LYS A 6 -4.98 12.12 3.77
C LYS A 6 -4.31 10.76 3.93
N LEU A 7 -4.02 10.08 2.84
CA LEU A 7 -3.48 8.73 2.85
C LEU A 7 -1.95 8.77 2.83
N CYS A 8 -1.36 9.38 1.82
CA CYS A 8 0.06 9.35 1.58
C CYS A 8 0.85 10.11 2.66
N LEU A 9 0.40 11.28 3.14
CA LEU A 9 1.10 12.00 4.22
C LEU A 9 1.12 11.22 5.55
N ASN A 10 0.07 10.44 5.82
CA ASN A 10 -0.08 9.75 7.10
C ASN A 10 0.54 8.35 7.09
N TYR A 11 0.62 7.70 5.93
CA TYR A 11 1.01 6.28 5.82
C TYR A 11 2.27 6.03 5.02
N CYS A 12 2.68 6.94 4.13
CA CYS A 12 3.79 6.68 3.21
C CYS A 12 5.01 7.52 3.61
N PRO A 13 6.04 6.92 4.26
CA PRO A 13 7.28 7.65 4.57
C PRO A 13 8.05 8.06 3.30
N PHE A 14 7.67 7.53 2.14
CA PHE A 14 8.28 7.80 0.84
C PHE A 14 7.55 8.90 0.06
N TYR A 15 6.36 9.33 0.50
CA TYR A 15 5.57 10.35 -0.18
C TYR A 15 6.22 11.73 -0.05
N LYS A 16 6.31 12.46 -1.18
CA LYS A 16 6.90 13.80 -1.23
C LYS A 16 5.88 14.76 -1.86
N PRO A 17 5.19 15.61 -1.08
CA PRO A 17 4.12 16.48 -1.59
C PRO A 17 4.61 17.51 -2.63
N SER A 18 5.91 17.83 -2.63
CA SER A 18 6.54 18.73 -3.62
C SER A 18 6.91 18.06 -4.94
N LYS A 19 6.78 16.73 -5.04
CA LYS A 19 6.98 16.00 -6.30
C LYS A 19 5.62 15.77 -6.94
N ASN A 20 5.51 16.13 -8.22
CA ASN A 20 4.35 15.77 -9.02
C ASN A 20 4.41 14.26 -9.27
N GLU A 21 3.70 13.47 -8.47
CA GLU A 21 3.65 12.01 -8.63
C GLU A 21 2.73 11.69 -9.81
N GLU A 22 3.28 11.66 -11.03
CA GLU A 22 2.56 11.21 -12.24
C GLU A 22 2.07 9.76 -12.12
N LEU A 23 2.65 8.98 -11.20
CA LEU A 23 2.30 7.58 -10.93
C LEU A 23 1.74 7.42 -9.51
N ALA A 24 0.45 7.12 -9.42
CA ALA A 24 -0.17 6.70 -8.17
C ALA A 24 0.30 5.29 -7.75
N CYS A 25 0.63 5.10 -6.48
CA CYS A 25 0.99 3.76 -6.00
C CYS A 25 -0.23 2.82 -5.98
N VAL A 26 0.02 1.52 -6.18
CA VAL A 26 -1.04 0.48 -6.20
C VAL A 26 -1.89 0.50 -4.92
N GLY A 27 -1.27 0.75 -3.76
CA GLY A 27 -1.98 0.89 -2.49
C GLY A 27 -3.01 2.02 -2.48
N PHE A 28 -2.66 3.17 -3.04
CA PHE A 28 -3.60 4.29 -3.19
C PHE A 28 -4.75 3.94 -4.14
N LEU A 29 -4.44 3.37 -5.30
CA LEU A 29 -5.44 3.03 -6.32
C LEU A 29 -6.49 2.04 -5.79
N ILE A 30 -6.06 1.03 -5.03
CA ILE A 30 -6.97 0.07 -4.39
C ILE A 30 -7.87 0.78 -3.38
N VAL A 31 -7.31 1.62 -2.51
CA VAL A 31 -8.09 2.32 -1.48
C VAL A 31 -9.07 3.31 -2.10
N GLU A 32 -8.65 4.07 -3.10
CA GLU A 32 -9.53 4.98 -3.83
C GLU A 32 -10.72 4.21 -4.43
N ARG A 33 -10.47 3.04 -5.03
CA ARG A 33 -11.52 2.18 -5.58
C ARG A 33 -12.46 1.64 -4.52
N LEU A 34 -11.94 1.19 -3.36
CA LEU A 34 -12.75 0.71 -2.24
C LEU A 34 -13.71 1.83 -1.76
N ILE A 35 -13.21 3.04 -1.61
CA ILE A 35 -14.02 4.21 -1.21
C ILE A 35 -15.05 4.54 -2.28
N LYS A 36 -14.68 4.55 -3.57
CA LYS A 36 -15.61 4.76 -4.69
C LYS A 36 -16.73 3.70 -4.72
N LYS A 37 -16.47 2.48 -4.23
CA LYS A 37 -17.45 1.41 -4.06
C LYS A 37 -18.26 1.51 -2.74
N GLY A 38 -18.09 2.58 -1.98
CA GLY A 38 -18.81 2.81 -0.71
C GLY A 38 -18.28 2.00 0.47
N ARG A 39 -17.08 1.40 0.37
CA ARG A 39 -16.47 0.71 1.51
C ARG A 39 -15.86 1.71 2.48
N ALA A 40 -16.12 1.51 3.77
CA ALA A 40 -15.43 2.24 4.83
C ALA A 40 -13.99 1.72 4.96
N VAL A 41 -13.02 2.62 4.73
CA VAL A 41 -11.60 2.33 4.93
C VAL A 41 -11.14 3.08 6.17
N PRO A 42 -10.77 2.39 7.26
CA PRO A 42 -10.22 3.04 8.43
C PRO A 42 -8.86 3.66 8.08
N PHE A 43 -8.64 4.89 8.55
CA PHE A 43 -7.38 5.60 8.43
C PHE A 43 -6.79 5.84 9.82
N GLU A 44 -6.60 4.76 10.58
CA GLU A 44 -5.92 4.79 11.87
C GLU A 44 -4.42 4.53 11.72
N LYS A 45 -3.60 5.09 12.64
CA LYS A 45 -2.15 4.85 12.64
C LYS A 45 -1.87 3.35 12.80
N TYR A 46 -1.44 2.76 11.70
CA TYR A 46 -1.08 1.36 11.63
C TYR A 46 0.32 1.11 12.19
N SER A 47 0.49 0.00 12.90
CA SER A 47 1.83 -0.45 13.27
C SER A 47 2.54 -1.01 12.03
N ASN A 48 3.86 -0.85 11.97
CA ASN A 48 4.67 -1.40 10.88
C ASN A 48 4.83 -2.94 10.98
N LYS A 49 4.24 -3.58 11.99
CA LYS A 49 4.32 -5.03 12.20
C LYS A 49 3.04 -5.68 11.68
N LEU A 50 3.19 -6.40 10.59
CA LEU A 50 2.19 -7.34 10.09
C LEU A 50 2.60 -8.77 10.47
N ASP A 51 1.61 -9.67 10.45
CA ASP A 51 1.89 -11.09 10.63
C ASP A 51 2.63 -11.63 9.39
N LYS A 52 3.63 -12.50 9.58
CA LYS A 52 4.50 -12.98 8.47
C LYS A 52 3.71 -13.57 7.29
N ALA A 53 2.60 -14.26 7.56
CA ALA A 53 1.73 -14.80 6.53
C ALA A 53 1.03 -13.72 5.69
N VAL A 54 0.67 -12.58 6.31
CA VAL A 54 0.11 -11.43 5.60
C VAL A 54 1.18 -10.80 4.72
N ASP A 55 2.39 -10.62 5.24
CA ASP A 55 3.52 -10.07 4.48
C ASP A 55 3.81 -10.91 3.23
N GLU A 56 3.99 -12.22 3.39
CA GLU A 56 4.28 -13.12 2.26
C GLU A 56 3.18 -13.08 1.21
N ARG A 57 1.91 -13.07 1.64
CA ARG A 57 0.76 -13.02 0.73
C ARG A 57 0.72 -11.70 -0.05
N LEU A 58 0.99 -10.57 0.59
CA LEU A 58 1.07 -9.28 -0.09
C LEU A 58 2.28 -9.18 -1.02
N MET A 59 3.44 -9.66 -0.58
CA MET A 59 4.67 -9.67 -1.39
C MET A 59 4.48 -10.46 -2.68
N GLN A 60 3.73 -11.56 -2.65
CA GLN A 60 3.47 -12.38 -3.83
C GLN A 60 2.47 -11.77 -4.81
N ASN A 61 1.61 -10.84 -4.36
CA ASN A 61 0.47 -10.36 -5.17
C ASN A 61 0.55 -8.87 -5.53
N ILE A 62 1.11 -8.02 -4.66
CA ILE A 62 1.20 -6.57 -4.87
C ILE A 62 2.54 -6.19 -5.48
N CYS A 63 3.63 -6.73 -4.92
CA CYS A 63 4.95 -6.30 -5.33
C CYS A 63 5.24 -6.57 -6.81
N PRO A 64 4.84 -7.70 -7.44
CA PRO A 64 5.08 -7.93 -8.86
C PRO A 64 4.40 -6.94 -9.81
N VAL A 65 3.28 -6.34 -9.40
CA VAL A 65 2.52 -5.35 -10.19
C VAL A 65 2.83 -3.90 -9.80
N CYS A 66 3.72 -3.70 -8.83
CA CYS A 66 4.13 -2.39 -8.36
C CYS A 66 5.20 -1.80 -9.30
N SER A 67 4.98 -0.58 -9.78
CA SER A 67 5.96 0.13 -10.64
C SER A 67 7.34 0.29 -9.99
N PHE A 68 7.44 0.16 -8.66
CA PHE A 68 8.67 0.33 -7.89
C PHE A 68 9.41 -1.00 -7.59
N TYR A 69 8.96 -2.14 -8.12
CA TYR A 69 9.34 -3.49 -7.66
C TYR A 69 10.83 -3.84 -7.74
N LYS A 70 11.39 -4.01 -8.94
CA LYS A 70 12.60 -4.84 -9.11
C LYS A 70 13.91 -4.07 -8.87
N ASN A 71 13.90 -2.76 -9.11
CA ASN A 71 15.12 -1.94 -9.09
C ASN A 71 15.10 -0.83 -8.03
N GLU A 72 13.92 -0.44 -7.53
CA GLU A 72 13.78 0.72 -6.65
C GLU A 72 13.31 0.36 -5.23
N CYS A 73 12.91 -0.90 -4.99
CA CYS A 73 12.39 -1.33 -3.70
C CYS A 73 13.46 -2.02 -2.85
N ASP A 74 14.06 -1.26 -1.93
CA ASP A 74 15.01 -1.78 -0.93
C ASP A 74 14.40 -2.90 -0.05
N PHE A 75 13.08 -2.84 0.19
CA PHE A 75 12.34 -3.85 0.96
C PHE A 75 12.32 -5.21 0.26
N ILE A 76 12.04 -5.26 -1.04
CA ILE A 76 12.07 -6.51 -1.82
C ILE A 76 13.49 -7.04 -1.99
N GLN A 77 14.46 -6.14 -2.11
CA GLN A 77 15.88 -6.50 -2.17
C GLN A 77 16.43 -6.97 -0.81
N LYS A 78 15.60 -6.99 0.25
CA LYS A 78 15.98 -7.39 1.61
C LYS A 78 17.21 -6.64 2.12
N LYS A 79 17.37 -5.36 1.73
CA LYS A 79 18.45 -4.53 2.27
C LYS A 79 18.23 -4.31 3.76
N GLU A 80 19.31 -4.28 4.54
CA GLU A 80 19.22 -4.05 5.98
C GLU A 80 18.50 -2.73 6.28
N LYS A 81 17.65 -2.74 7.33
CA LYS A 81 16.86 -1.58 7.80
C LYS A 81 15.87 -1.01 6.77
N SER A 82 15.63 -1.69 5.66
CA SER A 82 14.57 -1.31 4.72
C SER A 82 13.19 -1.53 5.36
N SER A 83 12.31 -0.54 5.22
CA SER A 83 10.93 -0.63 5.67
C SER A 83 9.98 -0.89 4.49
N PRO A 84 8.86 -1.62 4.72
CA PRO A 84 7.81 -1.74 3.71
C PRO A 84 7.24 -0.37 3.35
N CYS A 85 6.73 -0.23 2.12
CA CYS A 85 6.08 1.00 1.69
C CYS A 85 4.73 1.23 2.38
N GLY A 86 4.28 2.48 2.45
CA GLY A 86 3.03 2.82 3.12
C GLY A 86 1.82 2.07 2.54
N GLY A 87 1.79 1.89 1.21
CA GLY A 87 0.75 1.10 0.55
C GLY A 87 0.76 -0.37 0.99
N PHE A 88 1.93 -0.96 1.20
CA PHE A 88 2.08 -2.33 1.68
C PHE A 88 1.56 -2.48 3.12
N ILE A 89 1.97 -1.56 4.02
CA ILE A 89 1.52 -1.55 5.42
C ILE A 89 0.00 -1.40 5.47
N LEU A 90 -0.55 -0.39 4.78
CA LEU A 90 -1.98 -0.12 4.73
C LEU A 90 -2.78 -1.34 4.25
N LEU A 91 -2.38 -1.93 3.12
CA LEU A 91 -3.08 -3.10 2.58
C LEU A 91 -2.99 -4.33 3.49
N GLY A 92 -1.91 -4.47 4.27
CA GLY A 92 -1.81 -5.53 5.28
C GLY A 92 -2.82 -5.41 6.39
N HIS A 93 -3.05 -4.18 6.89
CA HIS A 93 -4.08 -3.96 7.89
C HIS A 93 -5.49 -4.11 7.33
N LEU A 94 -5.73 -3.64 6.11
CA LEU A 94 -7.04 -3.84 5.44
C LEU A 94 -7.32 -5.31 5.13
N LEU A 95 -6.30 -6.08 4.77
CA LEU A 95 -6.41 -7.53 4.59
C LEU A 95 -6.72 -8.22 5.91
N LYS A 96 -6.02 -7.87 7.00
CA LYS A 96 -6.26 -8.40 8.34
C LYS A 96 -7.66 -8.06 8.86
N ALA A 97 -8.18 -6.88 8.52
CA ALA A 97 -9.52 -6.44 8.86
C ALA A 97 -10.61 -7.00 7.93
N ASN A 98 -10.28 -7.83 6.92
CA ASN A 98 -11.20 -8.35 5.91
C ASN A 98 -11.95 -7.25 5.10
N ILE A 99 -11.38 -6.05 5.01
CA ILE A 99 -11.95 -4.92 4.25
C ILE A 99 -11.61 -5.05 2.76
N PHE A 100 -10.47 -5.67 2.49
CA PHE A 100 -9.86 -5.89 1.18
C PHE A 100 -9.47 -7.37 1.03
N THR A 101 -9.46 -7.87 -0.19
CA THR A 101 -8.92 -9.20 -0.53
C THR A 101 -7.98 -9.12 -1.72
N ILE A 102 -7.16 -10.17 -1.92
CA ILE A 102 -6.20 -10.24 -3.02
C ILE A 102 -6.86 -10.08 -4.40
N GLU A 103 -8.12 -10.49 -4.54
CA GLU A 103 -8.91 -10.34 -5.76
C GLU A 103 -9.10 -8.87 -6.15
N ASN A 104 -9.14 -7.95 -5.18
CA ASN A 104 -9.24 -6.53 -5.47
C ASN A 104 -7.97 -5.96 -6.13
N ILE A 105 -6.82 -6.63 -6.02
CA ILE A 105 -5.58 -6.22 -6.72
C ILE A 105 -5.76 -6.39 -8.22
N LYS A 106 -6.34 -7.52 -8.66
CA LYS A 106 -6.58 -7.84 -10.08
C LYS A 106 -7.54 -6.87 -10.76
N GLU A 107 -8.29 -6.11 -9.99
CA GLU A 107 -9.20 -5.11 -10.52
C GLU A 107 -8.50 -3.79 -10.90
N VAL A 108 -7.26 -3.59 -10.45
CA VAL A 108 -6.49 -2.35 -10.55
C VAL A 108 -5.26 -2.51 -11.45
N CYS A 109 -4.78 -3.74 -11.65
CA CYS A 109 -3.57 -4.08 -12.41
C CYS A 109 -3.87 -5.00 -13.58
#